data_AF-A0A183GA64-F1
#
_entry.id   AF-A0A183GA64-F1
#
_cell.length_a   1.000
_cell.length_b   1.000
_cell.length_c   1.000
_cell.angle_alpha   90.00
_cell.angle_beta   90.00
_cell.angle_gamma   90.00
#
_symmetry.space_group_name_H-M   'P 1'
#
loop_
_entity.id
_entity.type
_entity.pdbx_description
1 polymer ?
#
loop_
_entity_poly.entity_id
_entity_poly.type
_entity_poly.pdbx_seq_one_letter_code
_entity_poly.pdbx_strand_id
1 'polypeptide(L)'
;MAQEANFKRQPASKAKNKNRNAYFEWHQKVGRFEFRQRFGRDYNQEMEDDKLLMTELWQAVKEQWDKGVKLRKGKLKGPLVDFASVLLQFIAVYPYTVAVSRSGELLVYPAEVSITHYTLRNGTSARFSKLVNFLPKEFYGRGLPEWDQEEVVKNAQKLDVSLKQPQGASPAEAWRSLMQHCNSRAITLCDANQIAVVDSALYFLASTAGPEQMEVYKELMGTIITVQDLVKALFHRRDRGASEVFERVDKEFKKLRETALCCSYHGKKPPQAPSRQLCPVAKAETLMLVQLYGSFFKDFLNI
;
A
#
# COMPACT_ATOMS: atom_id res chain seq x y z
N MET A 1 -67.19 1.62 -14.27
CA MET A 1 -66.55 0.29 -14.35
C MET A 1 -65.04 0.48 -14.37
N ALA A 2 -64.38 0.37 -13.21
CA ALA A 2 -62.93 0.42 -13.09
C ALA A 2 -62.49 -0.89 -12.44
N GLN A 3 -61.64 -1.65 -13.13
CA GLN A 3 -61.10 -2.92 -12.65
C GLN A 3 -59.86 -2.65 -11.79
N GLU A 4 -59.94 -2.99 -10.51
CA GLU A 4 -58.78 -3.01 -9.60
C GLU A 4 -57.89 -4.22 -9.89
N ALA A 5 -56.66 -3.95 -10.33
CA ALA A 5 -55.63 -4.96 -10.55
C ALA A 5 -55.01 -5.40 -9.21
N ASN A 6 -55.36 -6.60 -8.77
CA ASN A 6 -54.88 -7.21 -7.54
C ASN A 6 -53.48 -7.83 -7.74
N PHE A 7 -52.42 -7.09 -7.44
CA PHE A 7 -51.03 -7.58 -7.48
C PHE A 7 -50.70 -8.40 -6.23
N LYS A 8 -50.77 -9.73 -6.33
CA LYS A 8 -50.22 -10.64 -5.32
C LYS A 8 -48.70 -10.52 -5.28
N ARG A 9 -48.15 -10.05 -4.15
CA ARG A 9 -46.71 -10.09 -3.87
C ARG A 9 -46.23 -11.55 -3.89
N GLN A 10 -45.29 -11.87 -4.78
CA GLN A 10 -44.58 -13.14 -4.74
C GLN A 10 -43.71 -13.21 -3.47
N PRO A 11 -43.71 -14.34 -2.74
CA PRO A 11 -42.84 -14.53 -1.59
C PRO A 11 -41.38 -14.58 -2.07
N ALA A 12 -40.52 -13.79 -1.42
CA ALA A 12 -39.08 -13.80 -1.65
C ALA A 12 -38.54 -15.23 -1.46
N SER A 13 -38.16 -15.87 -2.58
CA SER A 13 -37.52 -17.18 -2.53
C SER A 13 -36.18 -17.03 -1.83
N LYS A 14 -36.01 -17.74 -0.70
CA LYS A 14 -34.73 -17.84 0.00
C LYS A 14 -33.72 -18.41 -0.98
N ALA A 15 -32.81 -17.56 -1.47
CA ALA A 15 -31.70 -17.97 -2.31
C ALA A 15 -30.84 -18.96 -1.51
N LYS A 16 -31.03 -20.26 -1.75
CA LYS A 16 -30.15 -21.31 -1.23
C LYS A 16 -28.74 -20.98 -1.70
N ASN A 17 -27.90 -20.61 -0.75
CA ASN A 17 -26.50 -20.26 -0.96
C ASN A 17 -25.79 -21.50 -1.53
N LYS A 18 -25.76 -21.63 -2.87
CA LYS A 18 -25.07 -22.72 -3.57
C LYS A 18 -23.62 -22.66 -3.11
N ASN A 19 -23.20 -23.69 -2.40
CA ASN A 19 -21.83 -23.92 -1.97
C ASN A 19 -20.91 -23.69 -3.17
N ARG A 20 -20.30 -22.50 -3.28
CA ARG A 20 -19.38 -22.20 -4.38
C ARG A 20 -18.26 -23.24 -4.31
N ASN A 21 -18.13 -24.03 -5.38
CA ASN A 21 -17.13 -25.08 -5.50
C ASN A 21 -15.73 -24.47 -5.31
N ALA A 22 -14.88 -25.06 -4.46
CA ALA A 22 -13.53 -24.58 -4.18
C ALA A 22 -12.69 -24.43 -5.46
N TYR A 23 -12.89 -25.35 -6.42
CA TYR A 23 -12.31 -25.27 -7.76
C TYR A 23 -12.68 -23.97 -8.47
N PHE A 24 -13.96 -23.59 -8.45
CA PHE A 24 -14.44 -22.38 -9.14
C PHE A 24 -13.85 -21.11 -8.54
N GLU A 25 -13.73 -21.06 -7.21
CA GLU A 25 -13.10 -19.93 -6.52
C GLU A 25 -11.60 -19.83 -6.83
N TRP A 26 -10.88 -20.95 -6.82
CA TRP A 26 -9.47 -21.01 -7.22
C TRP A 26 -9.28 -20.61 -8.69
N HIS A 27 -10.09 -21.18 -9.59
CA HIS A 27 -10.02 -20.92 -11.02
C HIS A 27 -10.20 -19.43 -11.35
N GLN A 28 -11.14 -18.76 -10.68
CA GLN A 28 -11.38 -17.32 -10.83
C GLN A 28 -10.24 -16.47 -10.28
N LYS A 29 -9.65 -16.84 -9.13
CA LYS A 29 -8.66 -16.00 -8.44
C LYS A 29 -7.22 -16.21 -8.89
N VAL A 30 -6.86 -17.46 -9.24
CA VAL A 30 -5.47 -17.89 -9.43
C VAL A 30 -5.33 -18.75 -10.69
N GLY A 31 -6.23 -19.71 -10.91
CA GLY A 31 -6.06 -20.72 -11.95
C GLY A 31 -5.86 -20.16 -13.37
N ARG A 32 -6.63 -19.14 -13.77
CA ARG A 32 -6.47 -18.50 -15.09
C ARG A 32 -5.12 -17.80 -15.26
N PHE A 33 -4.60 -17.19 -14.21
CA PHE A 33 -3.30 -16.52 -14.24
C PHE A 33 -2.16 -17.54 -14.33
N GLU A 34 -2.19 -18.56 -13.48
CA GLU A 34 -1.22 -19.67 -13.52
C GLU A 34 -1.19 -20.38 -14.87
N PHE A 35 -2.37 -20.62 -15.46
CA PHE A 35 -2.47 -21.20 -16.79
C PHE A 35 -1.75 -20.34 -17.84
N ARG A 36 -1.99 -19.03 -17.84
CA ARG A 36 -1.33 -18.09 -18.76
C ARG A 36 0.18 -18.06 -18.57
N GLN A 37 0.65 -18.01 -17.32
CA GLN A 37 2.08 -18.00 -17.00
C GLN A 37 2.78 -19.28 -17.47
N ARG A 38 2.16 -20.45 -17.25
CA ARG A 38 2.79 -21.74 -17.54
C ARG A 38 2.73 -22.13 -19.01
N PHE A 39 1.65 -21.78 -19.72
CA PHE A 39 1.42 -22.24 -21.09
C PHE A 39 1.50 -21.13 -22.14
N GLY A 40 1.76 -19.87 -21.73
CA GLY A 40 1.96 -18.74 -22.64
C GLY A 40 0.71 -18.30 -23.41
N ARG A 41 -0.49 -18.77 -23.02
CA ARG A 41 -1.78 -18.45 -23.67
C ARG A 41 -2.94 -18.44 -22.70
N ASP A 42 -4.03 -17.79 -23.08
CA ASP A 42 -5.26 -17.76 -22.29
C ASP A 42 -5.99 -19.09 -22.27
N TYR A 43 -6.60 -19.41 -21.13
CA TYR A 43 -7.43 -20.60 -20.96
C TYR A 43 -8.73 -20.49 -21.79
N ASN A 44 -8.94 -21.44 -22.70
CA ASN A 44 -10.17 -21.58 -23.46
C ASN A 44 -10.98 -22.78 -22.96
N GLN A 45 -12.15 -22.50 -22.34
CA GLN A 45 -13.04 -23.54 -21.81
C GLN A 45 -13.67 -24.47 -22.87
N GLU A 46 -13.60 -24.10 -24.15
CA GLU A 46 -14.12 -24.90 -25.26
C GLU A 46 -13.08 -25.92 -25.78
N MET A 47 -11.79 -25.74 -25.44
CA MET A 47 -10.73 -26.67 -25.82
C MET A 47 -10.53 -27.74 -24.74
N GLU A 48 -10.52 -29.02 -25.14
CA GLU A 48 -10.43 -30.14 -24.20
C GLU A 48 -9.05 -30.22 -23.53
N ASP A 49 -7.98 -29.96 -24.28
CA ASP A 49 -6.60 -29.93 -23.76
C ASP A 49 -6.45 -28.89 -22.64
N ASP A 50 -7.08 -27.72 -22.79
CA ASP A 50 -7.05 -26.66 -21.78
C ASP A 50 -7.73 -27.09 -20.49
N LYS A 51 -8.83 -27.85 -20.58
CA LYS A 51 -9.51 -28.40 -19.41
C LYS A 51 -8.65 -29.42 -18.68
N LEU A 52 -7.91 -30.27 -19.42
CA LEU A 52 -6.98 -31.23 -18.85
C LEU A 52 -5.84 -30.51 -18.11
N LEU A 53 -5.18 -29.57 -18.77
CA LEU A 53 -4.09 -28.78 -18.17
C LEU A 53 -4.55 -27.96 -16.95
N MET A 54 -5.74 -27.35 -17.01
CA MET A 54 -6.32 -26.65 -15.87
C MET A 54 -6.64 -27.60 -14.71
N THR A 55 -7.06 -28.82 -15.01
CA THR A 55 -7.31 -29.86 -14.01
C THR A 55 -6.01 -30.30 -13.35
N GLU A 56 -4.93 -30.49 -14.10
CA GLU A 56 -3.60 -30.80 -13.56
C GLU A 56 -3.10 -29.70 -12.62
N LEU A 57 -3.21 -28.43 -13.04
CA LEU A 57 -2.88 -27.28 -12.18
C LEU A 57 -3.69 -27.28 -10.89
N TRP A 58 -4.99 -27.58 -10.97
CA TRP A 58 -5.85 -27.66 -9.79
C TRP A 58 -5.44 -28.80 -8.86
N GLN A 59 -5.21 -30.01 -9.38
CA GLN A 59 -4.86 -31.17 -8.55
C GLN A 59 -3.57 -30.94 -7.77
N ALA A 60 -2.58 -30.25 -8.36
CA ALA A 60 -1.32 -29.90 -7.71
C ALA A 60 -1.50 -29.01 -6.47
N VAL A 61 -2.53 -28.16 -6.44
CA VAL A 61 -2.76 -27.19 -5.34
C VAL A 61 -4.01 -27.47 -4.50
N LYS A 62 -4.82 -28.44 -4.90
CA LYS A 62 -6.14 -28.73 -4.32
C LYS A 62 -6.10 -28.90 -2.81
N GLU A 63 -5.20 -29.74 -2.29
CA GLU A 63 -5.12 -30.00 -0.85
C GLU A 63 -4.74 -28.75 -0.04
N GLN A 64 -3.75 -27.99 -0.54
CA GLN A 64 -3.31 -26.76 0.10
C GLN A 64 -4.41 -25.70 0.06
N TRP A 65 -5.10 -25.58 -1.07
CA TRP A 65 -6.21 -24.65 -1.24
C TRP A 65 -7.40 -25.03 -0.35
N ASP A 66 -7.80 -26.30 -0.30
CA ASP A 66 -8.88 -26.79 0.55
C ASP A 66 -8.57 -26.59 2.04
N LYS A 67 -7.33 -26.86 2.48
CA LYS A 67 -6.87 -26.52 3.84
C LYS A 67 -6.97 -25.01 4.09
N GLY A 68 -6.49 -24.19 3.16
CA GLY A 68 -6.56 -22.73 3.24
C GLY A 68 -7.99 -22.17 3.23
N VAL A 69 -8.91 -22.76 2.47
CA VAL A 69 -10.33 -22.39 2.43
C VAL A 69 -11.03 -22.82 3.71
N LYS A 70 -10.73 -24.00 4.26
CA LYS A 70 -11.26 -24.45 5.56
C LYS A 70 -10.77 -23.55 6.70
N LEU A 71 -9.48 -23.19 6.70
CA LEU A 71 -8.90 -22.21 7.63
C LEU A 71 -9.56 -20.84 7.48
N ARG A 72 -9.80 -20.37 6.25
CA ARG A 72 -10.49 -19.10 5.99
C ARG A 72 -11.97 -19.15 6.41
N LYS A 73 -12.71 -20.23 6.12
CA LYS A 73 -14.10 -20.42 6.56
C LYS A 73 -14.23 -20.56 8.09
N GLY A 74 -13.22 -21.15 8.75
CA GLY A 74 -13.13 -21.21 10.20
C GLY A 74 -12.79 -19.85 10.84
N LYS A 75 -11.85 -19.10 10.27
CA LYS A 75 -11.44 -17.77 10.77
C LYS A 75 -12.41 -16.64 10.42
N LEU A 76 -13.17 -16.75 9.33
CA LEU A 76 -14.21 -15.76 8.95
C LEU A 76 -15.50 -15.88 9.78
N LYS A 77 -15.59 -16.88 10.68
CA LYS A 77 -16.58 -16.95 11.76
C LYS A 77 -16.08 -16.32 13.06
N GLY A 78 -14.94 -15.62 13.04
CA GLY A 78 -14.65 -14.66 14.11
C GLY A 78 -15.69 -13.54 14.10
N PRO A 79 -15.89 -12.83 15.22
CA PRO A 79 -16.68 -11.60 15.20
C PRO A 79 -16.20 -10.74 14.03
N LEU A 80 -17.14 -10.18 13.27
CA LEU A 80 -16.85 -9.20 12.23
C LEU A 80 -15.90 -8.18 12.84
N VAL A 81 -14.61 -8.27 12.52
CA VAL A 81 -13.62 -7.32 13.00
C VAL A 81 -14.06 -6.00 12.42
N ASP A 82 -14.44 -5.08 13.30
CA ASP A 82 -14.79 -3.73 12.92
C ASP A 82 -13.56 -3.11 12.27
N PHE A 83 -13.59 -3.01 10.94
CA PHE A 83 -12.48 -2.47 10.16
C PHE A 83 -12.15 -1.03 10.59
N ALA A 84 -13.11 -0.30 11.18
CA ALA A 84 -12.85 1.02 11.72
C ALA A 84 -11.84 1.04 12.89
N SER A 85 -11.68 -0.10 13.58
CA SER A 85 -10.72 -0.29 14.67
C SER A 85 -9.38 -0.89 14.23
N VAL A 86 -9.26 -1.32 12.96
CA VAL A 86 -8.03 -1.91 12.45
C VAL A 86 -6.96 -0.84 12.34
N LEU A 87 -5.78 -1.13 12.90
CA LEU A 87 -4.62 -0.25 12.84
C LEU A 87 -3.99 -0.32 11.44
N LEU A 88 -3.96 0.82 10.77
CA LEU A 88 -3.23 1.05 9.54
C LEU A 88 -1.92 1.76 9.86
N GLN A 89 -0.83 1.33 9.20
CA GLN A 89 0.50 1.91 9.34
C GLN A 89 0.98 2.40 7.97
N PHE A 90 1.03 3.72 7.77
CA PHE A 90 1.49 4.31 6.52
C PHE A 90 2.99 4.58 6.58
N ILE A 91 3.73 4.04 5.63
CA ILE A 91 5.14 4.37 5.39
C ILE A 91 5.21 5.33 4.21
N ALA A 92 5.93 6.44 4.41
CA ALA A 92 6.19 7.43 3.37
C ALA A 92 7.64 7.89 3.42
N VAL A 93 8.19 8.18 2.24
CA VAL A 93 9.58 8.57 2.04
C VAL A 93 9.63 9.82 1.15
N TYR A 94 10.52 10.74 1.49
CA TYR A 94 10.96 11.81 0.59
C TYR A 94 12.45 11.63 0.28
N PRO A 95 12.86 11.54 -0.99
CA PRO A 95 14.25 11.30 -1.36
C PRO A 95 15.08 12.59 -1.51
N TYR A 96 16.39 12.51 -1.25
CA TYR A 96 17.36 13.47 -1.80
C TYR A 96 17.54 13.23 -3.30
N THR A 97 17.70 11.98 -3.71
CA THR A 97 17.91 11.57 -5.11
C THR A 97 17.18 10.27 -5.41
N VAL A 98 16.79 10.12 -6.68
CA VAL A 98 16.30 8.90 -7.28
C VAL A 98 17.12 8.65 -8.54
N ALA A 99 18.00 7.66 -8.50
CA ALA A 99 18.86 7.29 -9.61
C ALA A 99 18.50 5.91 -10.17
N VAL A 100 18.92 5.63 -11.39
CA VAL A 100 18.80 4.29 -11.99
C VAL A 100 20.19 3.73 -12.20
N SER A 101 20.44 2.53 -11.68
CA SER A 101 21.71 1.84 -11.82
C SER A 101 21.93 1.38 -13.28
N ARG A 102 23.14 0.93 -13.59
CA ARG A 102 23.44 0.33 -14.90
C ARG A 102 22.65 -0.95 -15.17
N SER A 103 22.25 -1.67 -14.12
CA SER A 103 21.37 -2.85 -14.20
C SER A 103 19.89 -2.48 -14.38
N GLY A 104 19.54 -1.19 -14.36
CA GLY A 104 18.16 -0.73 -14.43
C GLY A 104 17.43 -0.71 -13.09
N GLU A 105 18.14 -0.93 -11.98
CA GLU A 105 17.56 -0.93 -10.63
C GLU A 105 17.41 0.50 -10.12
N LEU A 106 16.29 0.78 -9.46
CA LEU A 106 16.03 2.08 -8.84
C LEU A 106 16.85 2.19 -7.54
N LEU A 107 17.66 3.24 -7.43
CA LEU A 107 18.46 3.58 -6.26
C LEU A 107 17.89 4.85 -5.63
N VAL A 108 17.63 4.83 -4.32
CA VAL A 108 17.02 5.96 -3.62
C VAL A 108 17.79 6.26 -2.35
N TYR A 109 18.20 7.52 -2.20
CA TYR A 109 18.70 8.04 -0.93
C TYR A 109 17.58 8.83 -0.24
N PRO A 110 17.01 8.35 0.88
CA PRO A 110 15.95 9.06 1.58
C PRO A 110 16.50 10.32 2.28
N ALA A 111 15.79 11.44 2.17
CA ALA A 111 16.00 12.64 2.98
C ALA A 111 15.16 12.62 4.26
N GLU A 112 13.95 12.07 4.17
CA GLU A 112 13.06 11.87 5.31
C GLU A 112 12.29 10.57 5.15
N VAL A 113 12.13 9.83 6.24
CA VAL A 113 11.25 8.65 6.33
C VAL A 113 10.24 8.83 7.45
N SER A 114 9.03 8.31 7.28
CA SER A 114 7.99 8.41 8.30
C SER A 114 7.13 7.17 8.40
N ILE A 115 6.59 6.98 9.61
CA ILE A 115 5.50 6.06 9.92
C ILE A 115 4.35 6.86 10.51
N THR A 116 3.14 6.66 9.98
CA THR A 116 1.92 7.22 10.57
C THR A 116 0.94 6.10 10.88
N HIS A 117 0.53 6.00 12.16
CA HIS A 117 -0.47 5.07 12.63
C HIS A 117 -1.85 5.70 12.60
N TYR A 118 -2.82 4.95 12.10
CA TYR A 118 -4.16 5.46 11.82
C TYR A 118 -5.23 4.39 12.00
N THR A 119 -6.41 4.80 12.46
CA THR A 119 -7.62 3.98 12.45
C THR A 119 -8.76 4.80 11.87
N LEU A 120 -9.75 4.19 11.21
CA LEU A 120 -10.89 4.97 10.69
C LEU A 120 -11.67 5.64 11.83
N ARG A 121 -11.76 4.95 12.98
CA ARG A 121 -12.50 5.42 14.14
C ARG A 121 -11.84 6.64 14.80
N ASN A 122 -10.54 6.59 15.06
CA ASN A 122 -9.86 7.61 15.86
C ASN A 122 -8.98 8.56 15.04
N GLY A 123 -8.88 8.34 13.73
CA GLY A 123 -7.91 9.06 12.89
C GLY A 123 -6.47 8.67 13.23
N THR A 124 -5.56 9.63 13.08
CA THR A 124 -4.13 9.47 13.32
C THR A 124 -3.83 9.32 14.82
N SER A 125 -3.34 8.15 15.23
CA SER A 125 -3.06 7.81 16.63
C SER A 125 -1.60 8.02 17.03
N ALA A 126 -0.65 7.84 16.10
CA ALA A 126 0.77 8.08 16.33
C ALA A 126 1.47 8.49 15.03
N ARG A 127 2.56 9.25 15.18
CA ARG A 127 3.38 9.73 14.06
C ARG A 127 4.84 9.65 14.45
N PHE A 128 5.64 9.09 13.56
CA PHE A 128 7.09 9.06 13.64
C PHE A 128 7.66 9.59 12.33
N SER A 129 8.67 10.44 12.41
CA SER A 129 9.46 10.85 11.26
C SER A 129 10.91 11.04 11.68
N LYS A 130 11.81 10.76 10.73
CA LYS A 130 13.25 10.94 10.90
C LYS A 130 13.83 11.52 9.61
N LEU A 131 14.51 12.67 9.75
CA LEU A 131 15.43 13.17 8.73
C LEU A 131 16.67 12.26 8.68
N VAL A 132 17.15 12.01 7.47
CA VAL A 132 18.33 11.18 7.23
C VAL A 132 19.46 12.09 6.76
N ASN A 133 20.64 11.94 7.38
CA ASN A 133 21.84 12.65 6.99
C ASN A 133 22.26 12.21 5.59
N PHE A 134 22.54 13.17 4.70
CA PHE A 134 23.06 12.84 3.38
C PHE A 134 24.55 12.52 3.45
N LEU A 135 24.89 11.23 3.36
CA LEU A 135 26.24 10.69 3.38
C LEU A 135 26.59 10.15 1.99
N PRO A 136 27.04 11.00 1.03
CA PRO A 136 27.17 10.61 -0.37
C PRO A 136 28.19 9.49 -0.60
N LYS A 137 29.19 9.35 0.28
CA LYS A 137 30.15 8.24 0.20
C LYS A 137 29.50 6.88 0.45
N GLU A 138 28.46 6.81 1.27
CA GLU A 138 27.75 5.54 1.55
C GLU A 138 26.88 5.09 0.37
N PHE A 139 26.47 6.02 -0.49
CA PHE A 139 25.59 5.73 -1.62
C PHE A 139 26.32 5.62 -2.95
N TYR A 140 27.25 6.54 -3.24
CA TYR A 140 28.01 6.55 -4.49
C TYR A 140 29.42 5.95 -4.37
N GLY A 141 29.89 5.64 -3.16
CA GLY A 141 31.25 5.15 -2.89
C GLY A 141 32.35 6.23 -2.98
N ARG A 142 32.29 7.11 -4.00
CA ARG A 142 33.31 8.14 -4.27
C ARG A 142 32.89 9.56 -3.89
N GLY A 143 31.66 9.75 -3.42
CA GLY A 143 31.06 11.06 -3.17
C GLY A 143 30.02 11.43 -4.23
N LEU A 144 29.40 12.61 -4.09
CA LEU A 144 28.27 13.05 -4.90
C LEU A 144 28.72 13.40 -6.34
N PRO A 145 28.31 12.64 -7.36
CA PRO A 145 28.72 12.90 -8.74
C PRO A 145 28.04 14.16 -9.30
N GLU A 146 28.72 14.85 -10.21
CA GLU A 146 28.25 16.12 -10.79
C GLU A 146 26.85 16.04 -11.39
N TRP A 147 26.52 14.93 -12.06
CA TRP A 147 25.21 14.74 -12.70
C TRP A 147 24.03 14.70 -11.71
N ASP A 148 24.27 14.43 -10.43
CA ASP A 148 23.23 14.31 -9.39
C ASP A 148 23.23 15.50 -8.42
N GLN A 149 24.22 16.39 -8.51
CA GLN A 149 24.37 17.51 -7.57
C GLN A 149 23.16 18.44 -7.60
N GLU A 150 22.66 18.77 -8.79
CA GLU A 150 21.52 19.68 -8.93
C GLU A 150 20.26 19.07 -8.30
N GLU A 151 19.99 17.79 -8.54
CA GLU A 151 18.80 17.12 -8.01
C GLU A 151 18.84 17.02 -6.49
N VAL A 152 19.97 16.58 -5.91
CA VAL A 152 20.17 16.51 -4.46
C VAL A 152 20.00 17.88 -3.81
N VAL A 153 20.61 18.93 -4.37
CA VAL A 153 20.49 20.30 -3.85
C VAL A 153 19.03 20.79 -3.94
N LYS A 154 18.38 20.58 -5.08
CA LYS A 154 16.98 20.97 -5.31
C LYS A 154 16.02 20.30 -4.33
N ASN A 155 16.17 18.99 -4.11
CA ASN A 155 15.31 18.23 -3.20
C ASN A 155 15.59 18.56 -1.73
N ALA A 156 16.85 18.79 -1.36
CA ALA A 156 17.21 19.30 -0.04
C ALA A 156 16.57 20.67 0.25
N GLN A 157 16.67 21.61 -0.72
CA GLN A 157 16.05 22.93 -0.62
C GLN A 157 14.53 22.87 -0.50
N LYS A 158 13.88 21.98 -1.26
CA LYS A 158 12.44 21.75 -1.18
C LYS A 158 11.98 21.29 0.21
N LEU A 159 12.74 20.42 0.87
CA LEU A 159 12.48 20.01 2.25
C LEU A 159 13.00 21.01 3.30
N ASP A 160 13.68 22.08 2.86
CA ASP A 160 14.33 23.04 3.74
C ASP A 160 15.37 22.38 4.66
N VAL A 161 16.10 21.38 4.14
CA VAL A 161 17.16 20.65 4.85
C VAL A 161 18.53 21.12 4.35
N SER A 162 19.43 21.42 5.27
CA SER A 162 20.79 21.88 4.94
C SER A 162 21.70 20.70 4.56
N LEU A 163 22.36 20.77 3.41
CA LEU A 163 23.42 19.83 3.03
C LEU A 163 24.79 20.18 3.63
N LYS A 164 24.96 21.39 4.16
CA LYS A 164 26.25 21.86 4.70
C LYS A 164 26.53 21.32 6.10
N GLN A 165 25.49 20.96 6.83
CA GLN A 165 25.58 20.44 8.19
C GLN A 165 24.74 19.16 8.26
N PRO A 166 25.24 18.09 8.90
CA PRO A 166 24.44 16.90 9.13
C PRO A 166 23.13 17.27 9.86
N GLN A 167 21.99 17.07 9.21
CA GLN A 167 20.67 17.26 9.78
C GLN A 167 19.90 15.95 9.74
N GLY A 168 19.87 15.25 10.88
CA GLY A 168 19.19 13.96 10.98
C GLY A 168 20.04 12.86 11.59
N ALA A 169 19.57 11.63 11.42
CA ALA A 169 20.25 10.41 11.83
C ALA A 169 21.08 9.84 10.67
N SER A 170 22.10 9.05 10.97
CA SER A 170 22.71 8.20 9.92
C SER A 170 21.67 7.26 9.29
N PRO A 171 21.87 6.78 8.05
CA PRO A 171 20.97 5.80 7.42
C PRO A 171 20.67 4.59 8.32
N ALA A 172 21.70 4.01 8.94
CA ALA A 172 21.56 2.88 9.85
C ALA A 172 20.71 3.20 11.09
N GLU A 173 20.89 4.39 11.69
CA GLU A 173 20.08 4.83 12.83
C GLU A 173 18.63 5.14 12.43
N ALA A 174 18.42 5.70 11.23
CA ALA A 174 17.10 5.94 10.68
C ALA A 174 16.34 4.62 10.48
N TRP A 175 17.00 3.60 9.94
CA TRP A 175 16.44 2.24 9.85
C TRP A 175 16.01 1.69 11.22
N ARG A 176 16.94 1.68 12.19
CA ARG A 176 16.65 1.14 13.53
C ARG A 176 15.51 1.89 14.21
N SER A 177 15.50 3.22 14.09
CA SER A 177 14.43 4.06 14.64
C SER A 177 13.09 3.76 13.96
N LEU A 178 13.08 3.56 12.63
CA LEU A 178 11.87 3.20 11.88
C LEU A 178 11.31 1.86 12.37
N MET A 179 12.16 0.84 12.49
CA MET A 179 11.73 -0.51 12.92
C MET A 179 11.21 -0.52 14.36
N GLN A 180 11.76 0.30 15.26
CA GLN A 180 11.23 0.46 16.62
C GLN A 180 9.79 0.99 16.66
N HIS A 181 9.37 1.74 15.63
CA HIS A 181 8.03 2.32 15.52
C HIS A 181 7.10 1.49 14.61
N CYS A 182 7.61 0.45 13.94
CA CYS A 182 6.79 -0.49 13.21
C CYS A 182 5.93 -1.33 14.16
N ASN A 183 4.65 -1.48 13.82
CA ASN A 183 3.74 -2.34 14.55
C ASN A 183 3.42 -3.59 13.72
N SER A 184 3.88 -4.75 14.19
CA SER A 184 3.68 -6.04 13.50
C SER A 184 2.22 -6.51 13.40
N ARG A 185 1.30 -5.85 14.13
CA ARG A 185 -0.15 -6.13 14.04
C ARG A 185 -0.89 -5.17 13.12
N ALA A 186 -0.23 -4.12 12.63
CA ALA A 186 -0.85 -3.15 11.73
C ALA A 186 -0.82 -3.67 10.29
N ILE A 187 -1.76 -3.17 9.46
CA ILE A 187 -1.67 -3.31 8.00
C ILE A 187 -0.73 -2.22 7.50
N THR A 188 0.40 -2.59 6.92
CA THR A 188 1.38 -1.64 6.40
C THR A 188 0.99 -1.18 5.00
N LEU A 189 0.92 0.14 4.82
CA LEU A 189 0.45 0.81 3.62
C LEU A 189 1.50 1.77 3.07
N CYS A 190 1.52 1.93 1.75
CA CYS A 190 2.19 3.05 1.07
C CYS A 190 1.33 3.57 -0.09
N ASP A 191 1.71 4.73 -0.63
CA ASP A 191 1.14 5.23 -1.89
C ASP A 191 1.61 4.36 -3.07
N ALA A 192 0.71 3.88 -3.91
CA ALA A 192 1.05 3.10 -5.10
C ALA A 192 2.07 3.83 -6.01
N ASN A 193 2.00 5.16 -6.09
CA ASN A 193 2.95 5.95 -6.89
C ASN A 193 4.35 6.05 -6.26
N GLN A 194 4.51 5.57 -5.03
CA GLN A 194 5.77 5.59 -4.29
C GLN A 194 6.29 4.21 -3.92
N ILE A 195 5.61 3.12 -4.27
CA ILE A 195 6.02 1.79 -3.78
C ILE A 195 7.46 1.46 -4.17
N ALA A 196 7.89 1.77 -5.40
CA ALA A 196 9.27 1.58 -5.84
C ALA A 196 10.26 2.48 -5.07
N VAL A 197 9.88 3.73 -4.80
CA VAL A 197 10.72 4.67 -4.04
C VAL A 197 10.88 4.22 -2.58
N VAL A 198 9.77 3.76 -1.97
CA VAL A 198 9.75 3.21 -0.62
C VAL A 198 10.60 1.95 -0.56
N ASP A 199 10.41 1.03 -1.49
CA ASP A 199 11.18 -0.22 -1.56
C ASP A 199 12.69 0.05 -1.61
N SER A 200 13.15 0.80 -2.61
CA SER A 200 14.57 1.14 -2.77
C SER A 200 15.14 1.92 -1.58
N ALA A 201 14.37 2.83 -0.99
CA ALA A 201 14.81 3.58 0.18
C ALA A 201 14.95 2.69 1.42
N LEU A 202 13.98 1.81 1.68
CA LEU A 202 14.02 0.88 2.79
C LEU A 202 15.15 -0.15 2.62
N TYR A 203 15.37 -0.64 1.40
CA TYR A 203 16.52 -1.49 1.07
C TYR A 203 17.85 -0.78 1.40
N PHE A 204 18.02 0.47 0.96
CA PHE A 204 19.23 1.24 1.25
C PHE A 204 19.43 1.40 2.76
N LEU A 205 18.39 1.82 3.49
CA LEU A 205 18.46 1.98 4.94
C LEU A 205 18.82 0.66 5.66
N ALA A 206 18.17 -0.44 5.30
CA ALA A 206 18.45 -1.76 5.87
C ALA A 206 19.89 -2.22 5.58
N SER A 207 20.37 -2.04 4.34
CA SER A 207 21.73 -2.48 3.96
C SER A 207 22.83 -1.73 4.72
N THR A 208 22.60 -0.46 5.09
CA THR A 208 23.53 0.29 5.95
C THR A 208 23.50 -0.15 7.42
N ALA A 209 22.43 -0.81 7.86
CA ALA A 209 22.23 -1.17 9.26
C ALA A 209 22.83 -2.54 9.64
N GLY A 210 23.12 -3.40 8.66
CA GLY A 210 23.75 -4.72 8.83
C GLY A 210 23.11 -5.80 7.93
N PRO A 211 23.84 -6.87 7.55
CA PRO A 211 23.30 -7.94 6.69
C PRO A 211 22.08 -8.65 7.30
N GLU A 212 22.02 -8.76 8.63
CA GLU A 212 20.89 -9.35 9.34
C GLU A 212 19.60 -8.55 9.22
N GLN A 213 19.69 -7.25 8.89
CA GLN A 213 18.53 -6.38 8.67
C GLN A 213 17.86 -6.62 7.31
N MET A 214 18.54 -7.30 6.38
CA MET A 214 17.99 -7.59 5.06
C MET A 214 16.80 -8.54 5.12
N GLU A 215 16.81 -9.51 6.05
CA GLU A 215 15.66 -10.40 6.25
C GLU A 215 14.46 -9.64 6.84
N VAL A 216 14.71 -8.71 7.77
CA VAL A 216 13.67 -7.84 8.33
C VAL A 216 13.05 -6.94 7.25
N TYR A 217 13.88 -6.39 6.37
CA TYR A 217 13.40 -5.62 5.21
C TYR A 217 12.54 -6.47 4.26
N LYS A 218 12.97 -7.70 3.92
CA LYS A 218 12.19 -8.60 3.06
C LYS A 218 10.84 -8.95 3.69
N GLU A 219 10.82 -9.24 4.99
CA GLU A 219 9.58 -9.50 5.72
C GLU A 219 8.66 -8.27 5.68
N LEU A 220 9.17 -7.09 6.00
CA LEU A 220 8.40 -5.85 5.96
C LEU A 220 7.82 -5.60 4.56
N MET A 221 8.64 -5.61 3.52
CA MET A 221 8.20 -5.38 2.13
C MET A 221 7.17 -6.41 1.67
N GLY A 222 7.30 -7.67 2.10
CA GLY A 222 6.31 -8.72 1.83
C GLY A 222 4.93 -8.47 2.47
N THR A 223 4.83 -7.54 3.42
CA THR A 223 3.57 -7.14 4.07
C THR A 223 3.01 -5.80 3.59
N ILE A 224 3.80 -4.99 2.87
CA ILE A 224 3.34 -3.69 2.39
C ILE A 224 2.35 -3.90 1.25
N ILE A 225 1.19 -3.27 1.36
CA ILE A 225 0.22 -3.14 0.27
C ILE A 225 0.01 -1.67 -0.07
N THR A 226 -0.47 -1.36 -1.27
CA THR A 226 -0.79 0.02 -1.62
C THR A 226 -2.11 0.44 -0.99
N VAL A 227 -2.24 1.70 -0.59
CA VAL A 227 -3.50 2.25 -0.10
C VAL A 227 -4.59 2.18 -1.17
N GLN A 228 -4.22 2.35 -2.44
CA GLN A 228 -5.11 2.18 -3.58
C GLN A 228 -5.67 0.75 -3.63
N ASP A 229 -4.83 -0.28 -3.51
CA ASP A 229 -5.30 -1.67 -3.53
C ASP A 229 -6.18 -2.01 -2.32
N LEU A 230 -5.84 -1.49 -1.14
CA LEU A 230 -6.69 -1.62 0.04
C LEU A 230 -8.07 -1.03 -0.22
N VAL A 231 -8.12 0.21 -0.73
CA VAL A 231 -9.37 0.90 -1.07
C VAL A 231 -10.17 0.08 -2.10
N LYS A 232 -9.53 -0.36 -3.18
CA LYS A 232 -10.15 -1.19 -4.23
C LYS A 232 -10.73 -2.49 -3.65
N ALA A 233 -9.99 -3.16 -2.76
CA ALA A 233 -10.44 -4.39 -2.10
C ALA A 233 -11.66 -4.16 -1.18
N LEU A 234 -11.69 -3.03 -0.46
CA LEU A 234 -12.84 -2.63 0.35
C LEU A 234 -14.08 -2.36 -0.53
N PHE A 235 -13.92 -1.71 -1.68
CA PHE A 235 -14.99 -1.43 -2.64
C PHE A 235 -15.53 -2.68 -3.34
N HIS A 236 -14.64 -3.57 -3.80
CA HIS A 236 -15.02 -4.82 -4.48
C HIS A 236 -15.94 -5.71 -3.64
N ARG A 237 -15.87 -5.60 -2.31
CA ARG A 237 -16.70 -6.40 -1.41
C ARG A 237 -18.17 -5.98 -1.42
N ARG A 238 -18.50 -4.76 -1.85
CA ARG A 238 -19.88 -4.24 -1.81
C ARG A 238 -20.56 -4.04 -3.16
N ASP A 239 -19.84 -3.72 -4.25
CA ASP A 239 -20.51 -3.24 -5.47
C ASP A 239 -19.99 -3.83 -6.80
N ARG A 240 -20.86 -3.87 -7.82
CA ARG A 240 -20.58 -4.41 -9.17
C ARG A 240 -20.01 -3.37 -10.15
N GLY A 241 -19.90 -2.10 -9.75
CA GLY A 241 -19.38 -0.98 -10.57
C GLY A 241 -17.89 -0.66 -10.37
N ALA A 242 -17.03 -1.68 -10.30
CA ALA A 242 -15.64 -1.51 -9.84
C ALA A 242 -14.76 -0.59 -10.73
N SER A 243 -15.00 -0.54 -12.05
CA SER A 243 -14.13 0.20 -12.97
C SER A 243 -14.17 1.72 -12.76
N GLU A 244 -15.35 2.32 -12.63
CA GLU A 244 -15.49 3.77 -12.42
C GLU A 244 -14.95 4.22 -11.06
N VAL A 245 -15.11 3.36 -10.05
CA VAL A 245 -14.56 3.59 -8.71
C VAL A 245 -13.03 3.68 -8.76
N PHE A 246 -12.37 2.83 -9.54
CA PHE A 246 -10.91 2.78 -9.59
C PHE A 246 -10.30 4.02 -10.22
N GLU A 247 -10.85 4.47 -11.35
CA GLU A 247 -10.41 5.72 -11.97
C GLU A 247 -10.61 6.92 -11.04
N ARG A 248 -11.73 6.95 -10.31
CA ARG A 248 -12.02 8.02 -9.36
C ARG A 248 -11.03 8.01 -8.20
N VAL A 249 -10.73 6.83 -7.65
CA VAL A 249 -9.72 6.66 -6.58
C VAL A 249 -8.37 7.21 -7.06
N ASP A 250 -7.90 6.79 -8.23
CA ASP A 250 -6.60 7.23 -8.76
C ASP A 250 -6.56 8.74 -9.03
N LYS A 251 -7.65 9.34 -9.52
CA LYS A 251 -7.77 10.80 -9.69
C LYS A 251 -7.72 11.55 -8.37
N GLU A 252 -8.37 11.04 -7.33
CA GLU A 252 -8.34 11.67 -6.00
C GLU A 252 -6.95 11.60 -5.36
N PHE A 253 -6.20 10.52 -5.56
CA PHE A 253 -4.81 10.40 -5.08
C PHE A 253 -3.83 11.37 -5.75
N LYS A 254 -4.17 11.92 -6.93
CA LYS A 254 -3.35 12.91 -7.64
C LYS A 254 -3.58 14.36 -7.20
N LYS A 255 -4.65 14.64 -6.43
CA LYS A 255 -4.96 16.01 -6.01
C LYS A 255 -3.96 16.48 -4.94
N LEU A 256 -3.32 17.61 -5.20
CA LEU A 256 -2.54 18.31 -4.17
C LEU A 256 -3.50 18.87 -3.13
N ARG A 257 -3.19 18.65 -1.85
CA ARG A 257 -3.97 19.18 -0.73
C ARG A 257 -3.02 19.67 0.35
N GLU A 258 -3.46 20.72 1.01
CA GLU A 258 -2.76 21.26 2.15
C GLU A 258 -3.17 20.51 3.41
N THR A 259 -2.20 20.21 4.25
CA THR A 259 -2.46 19.72 5.61
C THR A 259 -1.74 20.58 6.64
N ALA A 260 -2.41 20.75 7.80
CA ALA A 260 -1.81 21.39 8.96
C ALA A 260 -0.80 20.46 9.68
N LEU A 261 -0.87 19.14 9.43
CA LEU A 261 -0.06 18.14 10.12
C LEU A 261 1.20 17.80 9.34
N CYS A 262 2.34 17.85 10.00
CA CYS A 262 3.65 17.45 9.48
C CYS A 262 4.52 16.91 10.62
N CYS A 263 5.78 16.58 10.34
CA CYS A 263 6.73 16.16 11.37
C CYS A 263 7.11 17.35 12.28
N SER A 264 7.76 17.05 13.41
CA SER A 264 8.19 18.07 14.39
C SER A 264 9.21 19.06 13.83
N TYR A 265 9.99 18.66 12.81
CA TYR A 265 10.93 19.54 12.13
C TYR A 265 10.18 20.60 11.29
N HIS A 266 9.32 20.16 10.36
CA HIS A 266 8.54 21.07 9.52
C HIS A 266 7.44 21.81 10.29
N GLY A 267 7.02 21.29 11.44
CA GLY A 267 6.04 21.95 12.31
C GLY A 267 6.54 23.28 12.89
N LYS A 268 7.86 23.49 12.92
CA LYS A 268 8.49 24.76 13.33
C LYS A 268 8.51 25.81 12.20
N LYS A 269 8.17 25.41 10.97
CA LYS A 269 8.15 26.30 9.81
C LYS A 269 6.78 26.99 9.69
N PRO A 270 6.70 28.19 9.09
CA PRO A 270 5.42 28.87 8.85
C PRO A 270 4.41 27.97 8.12
N PRO A 271 3.10 28.04 8.43
CA PRO A 271 2.07 27.21 7.77
C PRO A 271 2.10 27.19 6.24
N GLN A 272 2.47 28.32 5.64
CA GLN A 272 2.59 28.53 4.20
C GLN A 272 3.91 28.02 3.59
N ALA A 273 4.82 27.47 4.41
CA ALA A 273 6.10 26.98 3.91
C ALA A 273 5.89 25.75 3.01
N PRO A 274 6.35 25.76 1.74
CA PRO A 274 6.16 24.64 0.82
C PRO A 274 6.72 23.31 1.33
N SER A 275 7.79 23.35 2.12
CA SER A 275 8.42 22.17 2.73
C SER A 275 7.47 21.38 3.64
N ARG A 276 6.47 22.04 4.25
CA ARG A 276 5.45 21.34 5.05
C ARG A 276 4.61 20.37 4.24
N GLN A 277 4.31 20.70 2.97
CA GLN A 277 3.51 19.85 2.08
C GLN A 277 4.30 18.68 1.50
N LEU A 278 5.63 18.78 1.56
CA LEU A 278 6.55 17.74 1.08
C LEU A 278 6.97 16.77 2.18
N CYS A 279 6.68 17.09 3.45
CA CYS A 279 6.91 16.20 4.57
C CYS A 279 6.17 14.86 4.36
N PRO A 280 6.84 13.70 4.47
CA PRO A 280 6.22 12.38 4.42
C PRO A 280 5.04 12.19 5.39
N VAL A 281 5.07 12.81 6.58
CA VAL A 281 3.94 12.80 7.53
C VAL A 281 2.74 13.54 6.95
N ALA A 282 2.97 14.70 6.34
CA ALA A 282 1.92 15.48 5.69
C ALA A 282 1.33 14.70 4.51
N LYS A 283 2.18 14.03 3.74
CA LYS A 283 1.76 13.17 2.64
C LYS A 283 0.88 12.02 3.14
N ALA A 284 1.30 11.29 4.18
CA ALA A 284 0.50 10.22 4.77
C ALA A 284 -0.86 10.74 5.26
N GLU A 285 -0.90 11.88 5.95
CA GLU A 285 -2.13 12.50 6.42
C GLU A 285 -3.09 12.83 5.27
N THR A 286 -2.58 13.44 4.19
CA THR A 286 -3.38 13.74 3.01
C THR A 286 -3.97 12.46 2.42
N LEU A 287 -3.19 11.39 2.27
CA LEU A 287 -3.69 10.11 1.74
C LEU A 287 -4.85 9.55 2.59
N MET A 288 -4.77 9.71 3.92
CA MET A 288 -5.79 9.23 4.85
C MET A 288 -7.07 10.08 4.84
N LEU A 289 -6.94 11.41 4.86
CA LEU A 289 -8.07 12.35 4.87
C LEU A 289 -8.92 12.25 3.60
N VAL A 290 -8.29 12.08 2.44
CA VAL A 290 -8.98 12.08 1.14
C VAL A 290 -9.90 10.89 1.00
N GLN A 291 -9.42 9.71 1.40
CA GLN A 291 -10.09 8.47 1.05
C GLN A 291 -10.91 7.93 2.19
N LEU A 292 -10.44 7.99 3.43
CA LEU A 292 -11.12 7.31 4.53
C LEU A 292 -12.21 8.16 5.18
N TYR A 293 -12.16 9.49 5.02
CA TYR A 293 -13.10 10.44 5.63
C TYR A 293 -13.95 11.25 4.64
N GLY A 294 -13.62 11.23 3.35
CA GLY A 294 -14.46 11.84 2.33
C GLY A 294 -15.86 11.23 2.32
N SER A 295 -16.87 11.99 1.85
CA SER A 295 -18.26 11.52 1.69
C SER A 295 -18.32 10.13 1.03
N PHE A 296 -17.41 9.89 0.09
CA PHE A 296 -17.23 8.62 -0.60
C PHE A 296 -17.07 7.39 0.32
N PHE A 297 -16.38 7.49 1.46
CA PHE A 297 -16.20 6.38 2.40
C PHE A 297 -17.21 6.38 3.54
N LYS A 298 -17.69 7.55 3.98
CA LYS A 298 -18.73 7.64 5.02
C LYS A 298 -20.04 7.02 4.55
N ASP A 299 -20.48 7.40 3.35
CA ASP A 299 -21.66 6.82 2.69
C ASP A 299 -21.50 5.31 2.48
N PHE A 300 -20.26 4.86 2.27
CA PHE A 300 -19.96 3.45 2.11
C PHE A 300 -20.03 2.72 3.46
N LEU A 301 -19.36 3.18 4.51
CA LEU A 301 -19.23 2.45 5.77
C LEU A 301 -20.49 2.46 6.66
N ASN A 302 -21.55 3.21 6.30
CA ASN A 302 -22.70 3.47 7.18
C ASN A 302 -22.24 4.01 8.55
N ILE A 303 -21.25 4.91 8.54
CA ILE A 303 -20.77 5.65 9.73
C ILE A 303 -21.15 7.11 9.55
#